data_AF-A0A5J4S9R9-F1
#
_entry.id   AF-A0A5J4S9R9-F1
#
_cell.length_a   1.000
_cell.length_b   1.000
_cell.length_c   1.000
_cell.angle_alpha   90.00
_cell.angle_beta   90.00
_cell.angle_gamma   90.00
#
_symmetry.space_group_name_H-M   'P 1'
#
loop_
_entity.id
_entity.type
_entity.pdbx_description
1 polymer ?
#
loop_
_entity_poly.entity_id
_entity_poly.type
_entity_poly.pdbx_seq_one_letter_code
_entity_poly.pdbx_strand_id
1 'polypeptide(L)'
;MQVNKQEAETVMDDWIKQAKESKVPRLVKFATTLTAHKFGILAGYDHHISTGKMEGINNKSKTMKRQAYGYRDQEFLELKILGLHDKNYAFVG
;
A
#
# COMPACT_ATOMS: atom_id res chain seq x y z
N MET A 1 7.44 -6.55 -17.40
CA MET A 1 6.49 -5.71 -16.63
C MET A 1 5.29 -5.49 -17.53
N GLN A 2 4.05 -5.62 -17.03
CA GLN A 2 2.86 -5.33 -17.85
C GLN A 2 2.89 -3.86 -18.28
N VAL A 3 2.60 -3.59 -19.55
CA VAL A 3 2.80 -2.25 -20.12
C VAL A 3 1.56 -1.37 -19.92
N ASN A 4 0.37 -1.97 -19.90
CA ASN A 4 -0.89 -1.25 -19.79
C ASN A 4 -1.89 -1.97 -18.86
N LYS A 5 -2.92 -1.21 -18.46
CA LYS A 5 -3.96 -1.66 -17.53
C LYS A 5 -4.76 -2.87 -18.02
N GLN A 6 -5.02 -2.96 -19.32
CA GLN A 6 -5.82 -4.04 -19.93
C GLN A 6 -5.07 -5.37 -19.92
N GLU A 7 -3.77 -5.36 -20.25
CA GLU A 7 -2.90 -6.53 -20.14
C GLU A 7 -2.78 -6.99 -18.69
N ALA A 8 -2.61 -6.05 -17.76
CA ALA A 8 -2.54 -6.35 -16.34
C ALA A 8 -3.83 -6.99 -15.81
N GLU A 9 -4.99 -6.47 -16.24
CA GLU A 9 -6.29 -7.04 -15.91
C GLU A 9 -6.44 -8.47 -16.42
N THR A 10 -6.10 -8.71 -17.69
CA THR A 10 -6.19 -10.04 -18.32
C THR A 10 -5.32 -11.06 -17.58
N VAL A 11 -4.05 -10.70 -17.31
CA VAL A 11 -3.11 -11.59 -16.61
C VAL A 11 -3.58 -11.86 -15.17
N MET A 12 -4.15 -10.84 -14.50
CA MET A 12 -4.67 -11.00 -13.14
C MET A 12 -5.89 -11.93 -13.10
N ASP A 13 -6.80 -11.80 -14.06
CA ASP A 13 -7.99 -12.67 -14.15
C ASP A 13 -7.60 -14.12 -14.43
N ASP A 14 -6.64 -14.35 -15.32
CA ASP A 14 -6.14 -15.69 -15.60
C ASP A 14 -5.48 -16.31 -14.36
N TRP A 15 -4.68 -15.54 -13.63
CA TRP A 15 -4.09 -16.00 -12.38
C TRP A 15 -5.14 -16.32 -11.30
N ILE A 16 -6.17 -15.47 -11.14
CA ILE A 16 -7.28 -15.70 -10.21
C ILE A 16 -8.01 -17.00 -10.56
N LYS A 17 -8.22 -17.26 -11.85
CA LYS A 17 -8.85 -18.50 -12.33
C LYS A 17 -8.00 -19.72 -11.96
N GLN A 18 -6.72 -19.71 -12.32
CA GLN A 18 -5.79 -20.81 -11.98
C GLN A 18 -5.71 -21.05 -10.46
N ALA A 19 -5.66 -19.98 -9.66
CA ALA A 19 -5.61 -20.06 -8.21
C ALA A 19 -6.89 -20.69 -7.61
N LYS A 20 -8.07 -20.39 -8.18
CA LYS A 20 -9.34 -21.02 -7.79
C LYS A 20 -9.40 -22.49 -8.20
N GLU A 21 -8.95 -22.82 -9.41
CA GLU A 21 -8.92 -24.18 -9.94
C GLU A 21 -7.93 -25.10 -9.22
N SER A 22 -6.86 -24.54 -8.64
CA SER A 22 -5.86 -25.29 -7.87
C SER A 22 -6.44 -26.02 -6.66
N LYS A 23 -7.61 -25.60 -6.17
CA LYS A 23 -8.26 -26.08 -4.92
C LYS A 23 -7.37 -25.99 -3.68
N VAL A 24 -6.25 -25.25 -3.73
CA VAL A 24 -5.39 -24.99 -2.57
C VAL A 24 -6.08 -23.91 -1.71
N PRO A 25 -6.53 -24.21 -0.48
CA PRO A 25 -7.39 -23.28 0.28
C PRO A 25 -6.78 -21.89 0.49
N ARG A 26 -5.45 -21.83 0.66
CA ARG A 26 -4.72 -20.55 0.82
C ARG A 26 -4.73 -19.72 -0.47
N LEU A 27 -4.53 -20.36 -1.62
CA LEU A 27 -4.55 -19.68 -2.92
C LEU A 27 -5.96 -19.22 -3.27
N VAL A 28 -6.98 -20.03 -3.00
CA VAL A 28 -8.39 -19.65 -3.20
C VAL A 28 -8.74 -18.44 -2.33
N LYS A 29 -8.34 -18.44 -1.05
CA LYS A 29 -8.55 -17.30 -0.15
C LYS A 29 -7.86 -16.04 -0.67
N PHE A 30 -6.59 -16.16 -1.08
CA PHE A 30 -5.85 -15.04 -1.63
C PHE A 30 -6.46 -14.52 -2.93
N ALA A 31 -6.87 -15.38 -3.85
CA ALA A 31 -7.55 -15.01 -5.09
C ALA A 31 -8.87 -14.26 -4.82
N THR A 32 -9.59 -14.64 -3.76
CA THR A 32 -10.80 -13.94 -3.31
C THR A 32 -10.48 -12.52 -2.84
N THR A 33 -9.44 -12.36 -2.00
CA THR A 33 -8.95 -11.04 -1.57
C THR A 33 -8.47 -10.21 -2.76
N LEU A 34 -7.72 -10.81 -3.68
CA LEU A 34 -7.21 -10.14 -4.87
C LEU A 34 -8.36 -9.65 -5.76
N THR A 35 -9.39 -10.48 -5.95
CA THR A 35 -10.61 -10.10 -6.70
C THR A 35 -11.30 -8.90 -6.04
N ALA A 36 -11.44 -8.90 -4.72
CA ALA A 36 -12.10 -7.81 -3.97
C ALA A 36 -11.36 -6.46 -4.09
N HIS A 37 -10.02 -6.49 -4.23
CA HIS A 37 -9.18 -5.29 -4.34
C HIS A 37 -8.72 -4.99 -5.78
N LYS A 38 -9.13 -5.78 -6.77
CA LYS A 38 -8.70 -5.70 -8.18
C LYS A 38 -8.80 -4.28 -8.74
N PHE A 39 -9.93 -3.60 -8.47
CA PHE A 39 -10.16 -2.23 -8.94
C PHE A 39 -9.07 -1.26 -8.48
N GLY A 40 -8.73 -1.26 -7.18
CA GLY A 40 -7.72 -0.37 -6.62
C GLY A 40 -6.31 -0.69 -7.11
N ILE A 41 -6.01 -1.97 -7.34
CA ILE A 41 -4.72 -2.41 -7.89
C ILE A 41 -4.56 -1.93 -9.33
N LEU A 42 -5.61 -2.08 -10.15
CA LEU A 42 -5.60 -1.64 -11.56
C LEU A 42 -5.62 -0.11 -11.70
N ALA A 43 -6.18 0.62 -10.73
CA ALA A 43 -6.12 2.08 -10.71
C ALA A 43 -4.69 2.64 -10.58
N GLY A 44 -3.73 1.84 -10.10
CA GLY A 44 -2.31 2.22 -10.05
C GLY A 44 -1.67 2.44 -11.43
N TYR A 45 -2.28 1.92 -12.51
CA TYR A 45 -1.87 2.22 -13.89
C TYR A 45 -2.30 3.62 -14.35
N ASP A 46 -3.41 4.13 -13.85
CA ASP A 46 -3.91 5.48 -14.17
C ASP A 46 -3.23 6.54 -13.30
N HIS A 47 -2.93 6.19 -12.05
CA HIS A 47 -2.30 7.08 -11.07
C HIS A 47 -1.04 6.42 -10.53
N HIS A 48 0.10 6.75 -11.13
CA HIS A 48 1.38 6.15 -10.76
C HIS A 48 1.86 6.67 -9.38
N ILE A 49 1.53 5.93 -8.33
CA ILE A 49 2.07 6.16 -6.99
C ILE A 49 3.31 5.28 -6.83
N SER A 50 4.48 5.92 -6.71
CA SER A 50 5.73 5.20 -6.44
C SER A 50 5.65 4.47 -5.09
N THR A 51 5.84 3.15 -5.13
CA THR A 51 5.99 2.32 -3.92
C THR A 51 7.06 2.85 -2.99
N GLY A 52 8.17 3.38 -3.52
CA GLY A 52 9.25 3.98 -2.71
C GLY A 52 8.80 5.19 -1.89
N LYS A 53 7.93 6.05 -2.44
CA LYS A 53 7.34 7.17 -1.68
C LYS A 53 6.43 6.65 -0.57
N MET A 54 5.61 5.65 -0.86
CA MET A 54 4.71 5.03 0.12
C MET A 54 5.49 4.34 1.25
N GLU A 55 6.57 3.61 0.91
CA GLU A 55 7.48 3.00 1.87
C GLU A 55 8.19 4.03 2.74
N GLY A 56 8.61 5.16 2.15
CA GLY A 56 9.19 6.28 2.88
C GLY A 56 8.24 6.85 3.94
N ILE A 57 6.98 7.07 3.59
CA ILE A 57 5.94 7.53 4.54
C ILE A 57 5.72 6.49 5.65
N ASN A 58 5.63 5.22 5.30
CA ASN A 58 5.47 4.13 6.27
C ASN A 58 6.66 4.06 7.25
N ASN A 59 7.89 4.22 6.75
CA ASN A 59 9.08 4.22 7.58
C ASN A 59 9.12 5.44 8.52
N LYS A 60 8.78 6.64 8.03
CA LYS A 60 8.67 7.84 8.89
C LYS A 60 7.62 7.65 9.99
N SER A 61 6.46 7.11 9.67
CA SER A 61 5.38 6.85 10.63
C SER A 61 5.79 5.80 11.68
N LYS A 62 6.45 4.72 11.26
CA LYS A 62 7.01 3.71 12.18
C LYS A 62 8.06 4.32 13.11
N THR A 63 8.94 5.18 12.61
CA THR A 63 9.95 5.88 13.42
C THR A 63 9.29 6.81 14.43
N MET A 64 8.29 7.60 14.03
CA MET A 64 7.54 8.47 14.96
C MET A 64 6.87 7.67 16.07
N LYS A 65 6.23 6.54 15.74
CA LYS A 65 5.64 5.64 16.73
C LYS A 65 6.66 5.07 17.71
N ARG A 66 7.88 4.74 17.25
CA ARG A 66 8.99 4.28 18.11
C ARG A 66 9.51 5.39 19.03
N GLN A 67 9.60 6.62 18.55
CA GLN A 67 10.03 7.77 19.36
C GLN A 67 8.97 8.18 20.40
N ALA A 68 7.69 7.96 20.11
CA ALA A 68 6.59 8.26 21.02
C ALA A 68 6.36 7.19 22.11
N TYR A 69 7.23 6.19 22.23
CA TYR A 69 7.08 5.12 23.23
C TYR A 69 7.03 5.72 24.65
N GLY A 70 5.91 5.55 25.35
CA GLY A 70 5.65 6.12 26.68
C GLY A 70 4.64 7.28 26.69
N TYR A 71 4.41 7.94 25.55
CA TYR A 71 3.37 8.96 25.39
C TYR A 71 2.14 8.32 24.74
N ARG A 72 1.05 8.16 25.51
CA ARG A 72 -0.23 7.61 25.04
C ARG A 72 -1.13 8.72 24.50
N ASP A 73 -0.64 9.49 23.55
CA ASP A 73 -1.44 10.49 22.85
C ASP A 73 -1.57 10.11 21.37
N GLN A 74 -2.66 9.40 21.09
CA GLN A 74 -3.00 8.91 19.75
C GLN A 74 -3.39 10.06 18.82
N GLU A 75 -4.11 11.06 19.34
CA GLU A 75 -4.56 12.22 18.57
C GLU A 75 -3.35 13.05 18.12
N PHE A 76 -2.37 13.24 18.99
CA PHE A 76 -1.13 13.91 18.63
C PHE A 76 -0.30 13.14 17.60
N LEU A 77 -0.29 11.81 17.65
CA LEU A 77 0.36 10.99 16.63
C LEU A 77 -0.31 11.13 15.27
N GLU A 78 -1.65 11.16 15.25
CA GLU A 78 -2.45 11.36 14.03
C GLU A 78 -2.18 12.73 13.41
N LEU A 79 -2.21 13.80 14.22
CA LEU A 79 -1.86 15.16 13.77
C LEU A 79 -0.44 15.22 13.19
N LYS A 80 0.55 14.54 13.81
CA LYS A 80 1.92 14.48 13.28
C LYS A 80 2.04 13.71 11.96
N ILE A 81 1.25 12.65 11.76
CA ILE A 81 1.21 11.90 10.51
C ILE A 81 0.58 12.74 9.40
N LEU A 82 -0.54 13.41 9.69
CA LEU A 82 -1.21 14.30 8.73
C LEU A 82 -0.30 15.46 8.33
N GLY A 83 0.37 16.11 9.28
CA GLY A 83 1.33 17.20 9.04
C GLY A 83 2.70 16.76 8.51
N LEU A 84 2.90 15.49 8.10
CA LEU A 84 4.19 15.03 7.54
C LEU A 84 4.61 15.82 6.29
N HIS A 85 3.63 16.35 5.55
CA HIS A 85 3.84 17.13 4.33
C HIS A 85 4.24 18.59 4.61
N ASP A 86 3.90 19.12 5.79
CA ASP A 86 4.21 20.50 6.20
C ASP A 86 5.60 20.66 6.82
N LYS A 87 6.29 19.54 7.07
CA LYS A 87 7.65 19.55 7.60
C LYS A 87 8.64 19.96 6.52
N ASN A 88 8.75 21.27 6.31
CA ASN A 88 9.95 21.87 5.76
C ASN A 88 11.11 21.49 6.68
N TYR A 89 12.03 20.68 6.18
CA TYR A 89 13.31 20.47 6.83
C TYR A 89 14.06 21.80 6.81
N ALA A 90 13.83 22.64 7.82
CA ALA A 90 14.84 23.59 8.21
C ALA A 90 16.03 22.73 8.68
N PHE A 91 17.01 22.55 7.79
CA PHE A 91 18.35 22.18 8.18
C PHE A 91 18.84 23.28 9.14
N VAL A 92 18.57 23.10 10.43
CA VAL A 92 19.23 23.87 11.48
C VAL A 92 20.47 23.04 11.85
N GLY A 93 21.62 23.68 11.68
CA GLY A 93 22.98 23.10 11.67
C GLY A 93 23.37 22.28 12.89
#